data_AF-A0A9P1BRS9-F1
#
_entry.id   AF-A0A9P1BRS9-F1
#
_cell.length_a   1.000
_cell.length_b   1.000
_cell.length_c   1.000
_cell.angle_alpha   90.00
_cell.angle_beta   90.00
_cell.angle_gamma   90.00
#
_symmetry.space_group_name_H-M   'P 1'
#
loop_
_entity.id
_entity.type
_entity.pdbx_description
1 polymer ?
#
loop_
_entity_poly.entity_id
_entity_poly.type
_entity_poly.pdbx_seq_one_letter_code
_entity_poly.pdbx_strand_id
1 'polypeptide(L)'
;MTGQTFQKMTTLTTTNTTHSLVESFWDATLFAGLDEVGFAGSLMIFFGVTVSFLLQLLFCWIVVTCFLGNDNKYDLAYLREWRVLYGHSVNFYDHTSGASLVSKVCQGRPFDREYWNNALINEINSYLRPVFANLPGFTIGVVLCSMALMIWACHISTELQQVGSFASAIYRLPRGTTHVSLKKGTRCIESISCRRLILLSGVVAARSSIAVMLGISGGMWLCQTRDVTNIMLNAVALLFILEIDDLLYKVLAPKHAMQYLHSIREFEVGSRKTWAGMDLSSIMKLLVLVVTVVLFCRYGIYQNALQAQHARELLCGGNLNFVYGTHPSLGPIFITETEDYNLTRAASMLPGIRPLVTDVVFQFSPEQVKKWMWRVNLPGRGDLAVKHLPSVGDLQKWLAMSDQQAPEETGYGSKSYGTFCKDMPWDESYWEADWVWSTVKVLTGATSCQEARPFCDKKDVPLVRMLCPQTCGCTQPDSGLFVDNGCRQLCQKEEEFEGSLNTTKCVESPDIHKSKVWQRWWKGFYDKNTGTWSEDNAMMKFAKSGAPGNCSFLSSKDWIAGSFCSHKDGQRPGTVMCPITCGCRDGKGDWCPSGKASCK
;
A
#
# COMPACT_ATOMS: atom_id res chain seq x y z
N MET A 1 -68.52 41.15 12.81
CA MET A 1 -67.27 40.39 12.57
C MET A 1 -67.48 38.98 13.12
N THR A 2 -68.03 38.12 12.27
CA THR A 2 -68.45 36.75 12.60
C THR A 2 -67.27 35.81 12.36
N GLY A 3 -66.79 35.17 13.43
CA GLY A 3 -65.77 34.13 13.38
C GLY A 3 -66.28 32.92 12.63
N GLN A 4 -65.56 32.54 11.56
CA GLN A 4 -65.74 31.27 10.88
C GLN A 4 -65.07 30.17 11.70
N THR A 5 -65.91 29.38 12.37
CA THR A 5 -65.54 28.12 12.99
C THR A 5 -65.11 27.14 11.89
N PHE A 6 -63.82 26.87 11.79
CA PHE A 6 -63.26 25.80 10.98
C PHE A 6 -63.72 24.45 11.58
N GLN A 7 -64.85 23.92 11.09
CA GLN A 7 -65.28 22.56 11.38
C GLN A 7 -64.23 21.59 10.82
N LYS A 8 -63.39 21.02 11.69
CA LYS A 8 -62.51 19.88 11.36
C LYS A 8 -63.40 18.70 11.01
N MET A 9 -63.63 18.53 9.71
CA MET A 9 -64.29 17.37 9.14
C MET A 9 -63.28 16.20 9.14
N THR A 10 -63.31 15.37 10.18
CA THR A 10 -62.54 14.12 10.26
C THR A 10 -63.25 13.05 9.42
N THR A 11 -63.31 13.25 8.11
CA THR A 11 -64.01 12.38 7.17
C THR A 11 -63.18 11.14 6.85
N LEU A 12 -63.61 9.98 7.35
CA LEU A 12 -63.19 8.67 6.84
C LEU A 12 -63.53 8.61 5.34
N THR A 13 -62.51 8.66 4.49
CA THR A 13 -62.68 8.65 3.03
C THR A 13 -62.39 7.25 2.52
N THR A 14 -63.31 6.69 1.73
CA THR A 14 -63.17 5.35 1.16
C THR A 14 -62.57 5.49 -0.25
N THR A 15 -61.34 5.03 -0.45
CA THR A 15 -60.66 5.06 -1.76
C THR A 15 -60.68 3.68 -2.40
N ASN A 16 -61.06 3.59 -3.67
CA ASN A 16 -61.00 2.34 -4.43
C ASN A 16 -59.58 2.14 -4.95
N THR A 17 -58.99 0.99 -4.64
CA THR A 17 -57.67 0.59 -5.14
C THR A 17 -57.81 -0.30 -6.37
N THR A 18 -57.12 0.08 -7.45
CA THR A 18 -57.01 -0.70 -8.68
C THR A 18 -55.60 -1.29 -8.83
N HIS A 19 -55.47 -2.35 -9.62
CA HIS A 19 -54.20 -2.96 -9.99
C HIS A 19 -54.12 -3.08 -11.50
N SER A 20 -53.14 -2.39 -12.09
CA SER A 20 -52.75 -2.52 -13.49
C SER A 20 -51.78 -3.68 -13.66
N LEU A 21 -51.95 -4.46 -14.72
CA LEU A 21 -50.96 -5.48 -15.09
C LEU A 21 -49.66 -4.82 -15.54
N VAL A 22 -48.55 -5.40 -15.11
CA VAL A 22 -47.19 -4.96 -15.45
C VAL A 22 -46.69 -5.72 -16.67
N GLU A 23 -45.81 -5.11 -17.45
CA GLU A 23 -45.13 -5.72 -18.61
C GLU A 23 -44.09 -6.77 -18.17
N SER A 24 -44.53 -7.85 -17.54
CA SER A 24 -43.68 -8.95 -17.09
C SER A 24 -44.23 -10.31 -17.56
N PHE A 25 -43.34 -11.30 -17.68
CA PHE A 25 -43.76 -12.67 -17.99
C PHE A 25 -44.64 -13.28 -16.89
N TRP A 26 -44.45 -12.85 -15.65
CA TRP A 26 -45.28 -13.27 -14.51
C TRP A 26 -46.74 -12.91 -14.71
N ASP A 27 -47.02 -11.65 -15.05
CA ASP A 27 -48.37 -11.14 -15.26
C ASP A 27 -48.96 -11.70 -16.56
N ALA A 28 -48.14 -11.85 -17.62
CA ALA A 28 -48.55 -12.45 -18.88
C ALA A 28 -48.99 -13.92 -18.75
N THR A 29 -48.57 -14.61 -17.68
CA THR A 29 -49.03 -15.98 -17.36
C THR A 29 -50.55 -16.06 -17.21
N LEU A 30 -51.20 -14.94 -16.85
CA LEU A 30 -52.65 -14.83 -16.81
C LEU A 30 -53.31 -15.16 -18.15
N PHE A 31 -52.61 -14.97 -19.27
CA PHE A 31 -53.12 -15.20 -20.63
C PHE A 31 -52.69 -16.53 -21.24
N ALA A 32 -51.81 -17.28 -20.58
CA ALA A 32 -51.37 -18.57 -21.08
C ALA A 32 -52.56 -19.54 -21.20
N GLY A 33 -52.70 -20.14 -22.38
CA GLY A 33 -53.79 -21.07 -22.72
C GLY A 33 -55.13 -20.40 -23.02
N LEU A 34 -55.15 -19.10 -23.35
CA LEU A 34 -56.30 -18.45 -23.99
C LEU A 34 -56.24 -18.64 -25.51
N ASP A 35 -57.39 -18.89 -26.12
CA ASP A 35 -57.50 -19.05 -27.57
C ASP A 35 -57.08 -17.77 -28.31
N GLU A 36 -57.31 -16.60 -27.70
CA GLU A 36 -56.95 -15.29 -28.25
C GLU A 36 -55.43 -15.07 -28.33
N VAL A 37 -54.64 -15.71 -27.45
CA VAL A 37 -53.17 -15.64 -27.51
C VAL A 37 -52.59 -16.74 -28.42
N GLY A 38 -53.35 -17.82 -28.61
CA GLY A 38 -52.94 -18.99 -29.39
C GLY A 38 -51.91 -19.87 -28.68
N PHE A 39 -51.70 -21.06 -29.25
CA PHE A 39 -50.79 -22.07 -28.70
C PHE A 39 -49.33 -21.58 -28.66
N ALA A 40 -48.82 -21.01 -29.76
CA ALA A 40 -47.45 -20.53 -29.86
C ALA A 40 -47.16 -19.38 -28.88
N GLY A 41 -48.10 -18.43 -28.72
CA GLY A 41 -47.95 -17.35 -27.77
C GLY A 41 -47.93 -17.84 -26.32
N SER A 42 -48.77 -18.82 -26.00
CA SER A 42 -48.80 -19.47 -24.68
C SER A 42 -47.51 -20.23 -24.38
N LEU A 43 -46.93 -20.91 -25.37
CA LEU A 43 -45.63 -21.58 -25.24
C LEU A 43 -44.50 -20.58 -24.96
N MET A 44 -44.49 -19.44 -25.66
CA MET A 44 -43.51 -18.38 -25.44
C MET A 44 -43.63 -17.74 -24.04
N ILE A 45 -44.86 -17.55 -23.53
CA ILE A 45 -45.08 -17.06 -22.16
C ILE A 45 -44.51 -18.06 -21.15
N PHE A 46 -44.83 -19.35 -21.27
CA PHE A 46 -44.33 -20.38 -20.35
C PHE A 46 -42.80 -20.50 -20.39
N PHE A 47 -42.21 -20.42 -21.58
CA PHE A 47 -40.77 -20.38 -21.76
C PHE A 47 -40.16 -19.14 -21.06
N GLY A 48 -40.73 -17.96 -21.29
CA GLY A 48 -40.27 -16.71 -20.68
C GLY A 48 -40.31 -16.71 -19.15
N VAL A 49 -41.39 -17.23 -18.55
CA VAL A 49 -41.52 -17.42 -17.09
C VAL A 49 -40.46 -18.38 -16.58
N THR A 50 -40.27 -19.51 -17.26
CA THR A 50 -39.29 -20.53 -16.87
C THR A 50 -37.87 -19.98 -16.91
N VAL A 51 -37.50 -19.28 -17.98
CA VAL A 51 -36.19 -18.65 -18.13
C VAL A 51 -35.97 -17.57 -17.07
N SER A 52 -36.97 -16.71 -16.82
CA SER A 52 -36.89 -15.67 -15.80
C SER A 52 -36.68 -16.26 -14.41
N PHE A 53 -37.45 -17.29 -14.06
CA PHE A 53 -37.31 -18.03 -12.80
C PHE A 53 -35.92 -18.65 -12.64
N LEU A 54 -35.44 -19.37 -13.64
CA LEU A 54 -34.13 -20.03 -13.59
C LEU A 54 -32.98 -19.04 -13.50
N LEU A 55 -33.05 -17.91 -14.23
CA LEU A 55 -32.03 -16.87 -14.18
C LEU A 55 -31.99 -16.20 -12.81
N GLN A 56 -33.14 -15.80 -12.26
CA GLN A 56 -33.19 -15.18 -10.94
C GLN A 56 -32.73 -16.15 -9.83
N LEU A 57 -33.08 -17.43 -9.91
CA LEU A 57 -32.56 -18.45 -8.99
C LEU A 57 -31.04 -18.64 -9.13
N LEU A 58 -30.52 -18.66 -10.35
CA LEU A 58 -29.09 -18.77 -10.60
C LEU A 58 -28.35 -17.57 -9.99
N PHE A 59 -28.87 -16.35 -10.13
CA PHE A 59 -28.30 -15.17 -9.49
C PHE A 59 -28.33 -15.27 -7.96
N CYS A 60 -29.47 -15.64 -7.36
CA CYS A 60 -29.57 -15.87 -5.92
C CYS A 60 -28.52 -16.89 -5.44
N TRP A 61 -28.33 -17.98 -6.18
CA TRP A 61 -27.34 -19.00 -5.87
C TRP A 61 -25.90 -18.47 -5.97
N ILE A 62 -25.58 -17.70 -7.02
CA ILE A 62 -24.26 -17.06 -7.18
C ILE A 62 -23.99 -16.06 -6.05
N VAL A 63 -24.96 -15.22 -5.66
CA VAL A 63 -24.80 -14.26 -4.55
C VAL A 63 -24.47 -14.99 -3.25
N VAL A 64 -25.20 -16.06 -2.94
CA VAL A 64 -25.00 -16.80 -1.69
C VAL A 64 -23.66 -17.55 -1.67
N THR A 65 -23.26 -18.15 -2.79
CA THR A 65 -22.06 -19.00 -2.82
C THR A 65 -20.76 -18.24 -3.08
N CYS A 66 -20.79 -17.22 -3.95
CA CYS A 66 -19.59 -16.50 -4.38
C CYS A 66 -19.36 -15.19 -3.64
N PHE A 67 -20.43 -14.47 -3.26
CA PHE A 67 -20.32 -13.10 -2.75
C PHE A 67 -20.52 -12.96 -1.24
N LEU A 68 -21.22 -13.89 -0.59
CA LEU A 68 -21.43 -13.92 0.86
C LEU A 68 -20.43 -14.82 1.62
N GLY A 69 -19.44 -15.38 0.93
CA GLY A 69 -18.38 -16.17 1.55
C GLY A 69 -17.48 -15.35 2.47
N ASN A 70 -16.81 -16.01 3.42
CA ASN A 70 -15.84 -15.33 4.28
C ASN A 70 -14.68 -14.77 3.44
N ASP A 71 -14.47 -13.46 3.52
CA ASP A 71 -13.32 -12.82 2.92
C ASP A 71 -12.09 -12.98 3.82
N ASN A 72 -11.19 -13.89 3.44
CA ASN A 72 -9.94 -14.17 4.15
C ASN A 72 -9.07 -12.91 4.33
N LYS A 73 -9.26 -11.87 3.50
CA LYS A 73 -8.55 -10.60 3.61
C LYS A 73 -8.77 -9.91 4.96
N TYR A 74 -9.92 -10.15 5.59
CA TYR A 74 -10.31 -9.55 6.87
C TYR A 74 -10.23 -10.52 8.05
N ASP A 75 -9.66 -11.71 7.85
CA ASP A 75 -9.48 -12.66 8.93
C ASP A 75 -8.47 -12.12 9.96
N LEU A 76 -8.96 -11.89 11.18
CA LEU A 76 -8.15 -11.38 12.28
C LEU A 76 -7.04 -12.35 12.69
N ALA A 77 -7.20 -13.66 12.51
CA ALA A 77 -6.13 -14.62 12.78
C ALA A 77 -4.99 -14.44 11.78
N TYR A 78 -5.32 -14.40 10.49
CA TYR A 78 -4.36 -14.16 9.42
C TYR A 78 -3.62 -12.82 9.57
N LEU A 79 -4.33 -11.73 9.87
CA LEU A 79 -3.71 -10.42 10.06
C LEU A 79 -2.77 -10.39 11.29
N ARG A 80 -3.11 -11.13 12.35
CA ARG A 80 -2.25 -11.27 13.53
C ARG A 80 -0.97 -12.03 13.18
N GLU A 81 -1.10 -13.16 12.49
CA GLU A 81 0.04 -13.95 12.03
C GLU A 81 0.93 -13.15 11.11
N TRP A 82 0.36 -12.37 10.19
CA TRP A 82 1.14 -11.47 9.33
C TRP A 82 1.96 -10.48 10.15
N ARG A 83 1.33 -9.80 11.13
CA ARG A 83 2.02 -8.80 11.97
C ARG A 83 3.18 -9.41 12.76
N VAL A 84 3.04 -10.64 13.22
CA VAL A 84 4.11 -11.37 13.93
C VAL A 84 5.17 -11.86 12.95
N LEU A 85 4.81 -12.73 12.00
CA LEU A 85 5.78 -13.44 11.15
C LEU A 85 6.53 -12.52 10.17
N TYR A 86 5.88 -11.44 9.73
CA TYR A 86 6.41 -10.53 8.71
C TYR A 86 6.56 -9.11 9.26
N GLY A 87 5.48 -8.53 9.80
CA GLY A 87 5.43 -7.10 10.16
C GLY A 87 6.54 -6.63 11.10
N HIS A 88 6.73 -7.32 12.22
CA HIS A 88 7.78 -6.98 13.22
C HIS A 88 9.02 -7.88 13.12
N SER A 89 9.11 -8.77 12.14
CA SER A 89 10.26 -9.65 12.00
C SER A 89 11.47 -8.88 11.46
N VAL A 90 12.63 -9.04 12.10
CA VAL A 90 13.89 -8.39 11.69
C VAL A 90 14.29 -8.76 10.26
N ASN A 91 13.82 -9.89 9.72
CA ASN A 91 14.10 -10.31 8.34
C ASN A 91 13.47 -9.39 7.29
N PHE A 92 12.42 -8.65 7.65
CA PHE A 92 11.72 -7.70 6.79
C PHE A 92 11.93 -6.24 7.23
N TYR A 93 12.91 -6.02 8.12
CA TYR A 93 13.33 -4.69 8.52
C TYR A 93 13.87 -3.91 7.31
N ASP A 94 13.40 -2.67 7.16
CA ASP A 94 13.87 -1.81 6.08
C ASP A 94 15.13 -1.06 6.54
N HIS A 95 16.28 -1.63 6.20
CA HIS A 95 17.59 -1.05 6.49
C HIS A 95 17.79 0.38 5.96
N THR A 96 17.00 0.79 4.95
CA THR A 96 17.08 2.11 4.30
C THR A 96 16.34 3.14 5.14
N SER A 97 15.08 2.87 5.47
CA SER A 97 14.29 3.79 6.31
C SER A 97 14.65 3.73 7.79
N GLY A 98 15.27 2.64 8.22
CA GLY A 98 15.47 2.32 9.62
C GLY A 98 14.18 1.91 10.34
N ALA A 99 13.10 1.62 9.60
CA ALA A 99 11.77 1.40 10.14
C ALA A 99 11.34 -0.07 10.04
N SER A 100 10.42 -0.47 10.93
CA SER A 100 9.72 -1.75 10.81
C SER A 100 8.79 -1.77 9.59
N LEU A 101 8.46 -2.96 9.13
CA LEU A 101 7.51 -3.14 8.03
C LEU A 101 6.10 -2.67 8.41
N VAL A 102 5.69 -2.89 9.67
CA VAL A 102 4.40 -2.37 10.18
C VAL A 102 4.32 -0.85 10.08
N SER A 103 5.36 -0.14 10.53
CA SER A 103 5.41 1.33 10.47
C SER A 103 5.29 1.83 9.03
N LYS A 104 5.97 1.16 8.09
CA LYS A 104 5.90 1.44 6.65
C LYS A 104 4.50 1.23 6.06
N VAL A 105 3.83 0.12 6.37
CA VAL A 105 2.47 -0.20 5.87
C VAL A 105 1.42 0.77 6.42
N CYS A 106 1.52 1.12 7.70
CA CYS A 106 0.52 1.97 8.36
C CYS A 106 0.60 3.45 7.97
N GLN A 107 1.75 3.91 7.49
CA GLN A 107 1.96 5.30 7.12
C GLN A 107 1.86 5.58 5.60
N GLY A 108 2.20 4.62 4.72
CA GLY A 108 2.05 4.66 3.23
C GLY A 108 2.84 5.77 2.50
N ARG A 109 3.37 5.71 1.25
CA ARG A 109 3.59 4.77 0.12
C ARG A 109 4.81 5.33 -0.69
N PRO A 110 5.61 4.58 -1.50
CA PRO A 110 5.14 3.70 -2.59
C PRO A 110 5.97 2.41 -2.87
N PHE A 111 5.26 1.30 -3.06
CA PHE A 111 5.68 0.04 -3.71
C PHE A 111 7.01 -0.62 -3.29
N ASP A 112 6.93 -1.67 -2.46
CA ASP A 112 7.54 -2.96 -2.78
C ASP A 112 6.94 -4.10 -1.94
N ARG A 113 6.72 -5.24 -2.60
CA ARG A 113 6.22 -6.57 -2.12
C ARG A 113 4.86 -6.69 -1.41
N GLU A 114 4.29 -5.64 -0.82
CA GLU A 114 3.08 -5.77 0.02
C GLU A 114 1.88 -4.94 -0.45
N TYR A 115 1.67 -4.92 -1.77
CA TYR A 115 0.53 -4.23 -2.40
C TYR A 115 -0.80 -4.55 -1.71
N TRP A 116 -1.00 -5.81 -1.29
CA TRP A 116 -2.23 -6.26 -0.64
C TRP A 116 -2.48 -5.58 0.72
N ASN A 117 -1.48 -5.45 1.59
CA ASN A 117 -1.66 -4.84 2.92
C ASN A 117 -1.89 -3.33 2.82
N ASN A 118 -1.15 -2.67 1.94
CA ASN A 118 -1.33 -1.24 1.65
C ASN A 118 -2.67 -0.95 0.95
N ALA A 119 -3.20 -1.88 0.16
CA ALA A 119 -4.53 -1.77 -0.43
C ALA A 119 -5.62 -1.99 0.63
N LEU A 120 -5.47 -3.01 1.49
CA LEU A 120 -6.40 -3.31 2.58
C LEU A 120 -6.52 -2.14 3.57
N ILE A 121 -5.40 -1.61 4.07
CA ILE A 121 -5.41 -0.47 5.01
C ILE A 121 -6.04 0.76 4.36
N ASN A 122 -5.77 1.03 3.08
CA ASN A 122 -6.38 2.15 2.37
C ASN A 122 -7.89 1.97 2.19
N GLU A 123 -8.34 0.76 1.89
CA GLU A 123 -9.77 0.42 1.81
C GLU A 123 -10.45 0.64 3.16
N ILE A 124 -9.90 0.09 4.24
CA ILE A 124 -10.42 0.25 5.60
C ILE A 124 -10.46 1.72 6.01
N ASN A 125 -9.38 2.47 5.79
CA ASN A 125 -9.31 3.89 6.13
C ASN A 125 -10.32 4.72 5.33
N SER A 126 -10.55 4.37 4.05
CA SER A 126 -11.56 5.02 3.23
C SER A 126 -12.98 4.73 3.72
N TYR A 127 -13.25 3.47 4.08
CA TYR A 127 -14.54 3.03 4.62
C TYR A 127 -14.84 3.68 5.99
N LEU A 128 -13.84 3.79 6.87
CA LEU A 128 -13.96 4.33 8.22
C LEU A 128 -13.78 5.87 8.29
N ARG A 129 -13.54 6.53 7.17
CA ARG A 129 -13.37 7.99 7.15
C ARG A 129 -14.65 8.69 7.62
N PRO A 130 -14.59 9.60 8.61
CA PRO A 130 -15.78 10.30 9.08
C PRO A 130 -16.32 11.22 7.98
N VAL A 131 -17.64 11.20 7.76
CA VAL A 131 -18.33 12.13 6.85
C VAL A 131 -18.50 13.49 7.52
N PHE A 132 -18.89 13.47 8.79
CA PHE A 132 -19.10 14.66 9.60
C PHE A 132 -18.03 14.73 10.67
N ALA A 133 -17.26 15.82 10.71
CA ALA A 133 -16.09 15.95 11.59
C ALA A 133 -16.39 15.73 13.09
N ASN A 134 -17.62 16.01 13.54
CA ASN A 134 -18.01 16.01 14.95
C ASN A 134 -18.91 14.83 15.36
N LEU A 135 -19.21 13.88 14.47
CA LEU A 135 -20.13 12.77 14.78
C LEU A 135 -19.41 11.41 14.64
N PRO A 136 -18.83 10.88 15.74
CA PRO A 136 -18.21 9.56 15.72
C PRO A 136 -19.25 8.49 15.39
N GLY A 137 -18.93 7.62 14.43
CA GLY A 137 -19.81 6.53 13.97
C GLY A 137 -20.45 6.75 12.58
N PHE A 138 -20.47 7.99 12.07
CA PHE A 138 -20.95 8.27 10.71
C PHE A 138 -19.79 8.30 9.71
N THR A 139 -19.32 7.12 9.35
CA THR A 139 -18.26 6.96 8.34
C THR A 139 -18.84 6.88 6.93
N ILE A 140 -18.01 7.17 5.91
CA ILE A 140 -18.43 7.15 4.50
C ILE A 140 -19.05 5.80 4.16
N GLY A 141 -18.39 4.71 4.55
CA GLY A 141 -18.87 3.35 4.33
C GLY A 141 -20.22 3.07 4.95
N VAL A 142 -20.41 3.43 6.23
CA VAL A 142 -21.66 3.22 6.95
C VAL A 142 -22.80 4.00 6.29
N VAL A 143 -22.61 5.28 6.00
CA VAL A 143 -23.63 6.14 5.40
C VAL A 143 -24.00 5.65 4.00
N LEU A 144 -23.01 5.34 3.16
CA LEU A 144 -23.24 4.88 1.80
C LEU A 144 -23.94 3.51 1.76
N CYS A 145 -23.51 2.55 2.59
CA CYS A 145 -24.19 1.26 2.74
C CYS A 145 -25.63 1.45 3.22
N SER A 146 -25.89 2.31 4.22
CA SER A 146 -27.25 2.56 4.72
C SER A 146 -28.15 3.18 3.67
N MET A 147 -27.64 4.11 2.86
CA MET A 147 -28.38 4.70 1.74
C MET A 147 -28.69 3.66 0.66
N ALA A 148 -27.69 2.89 0.23
CA ALA A 148 -27.86 1.84 -0.76
C ALA A 148 -28.86 0.77 -0.29
N LEU A 149 -28.76 0.34 0.96
CA LEU A 149 -29.67 -0.61 1.59
C LEU A 149 -31.10 -0.07 1.69
N MET A 150 -31.29 1.22 2.01
CA MET A 150 -32.61 1.84 2.05
C MET A 150 -33.26 1.86 0.68
N ILE A 151 -32.51 2.24 -0.36
CA ILE A 151 -32.98 2.19 -1.76
C ILE A 151 -33.34 0.75 -2.11
N TRP A 152 -32.46 -0.21 -1.84
CA TRP A 152 -32.69 -1.63 -2.09
C TRP A 152 -33.95 -2.15 -1.39
N ALA A 153 -34.13 -1.84 -0.11
CA ALA A 153 -35.31 -2.24 0.66
C ALA A 153 -36.61 -1.61 0.11
N CYS A 154 -36.55 -0.40 -0.43
CA CYS A 154 -37.69 0.23 -1.11
C CYS A 154 -38.05 -0.50 -2.40
N HIS A 155 -37.07 -0.90 -3.21
CA HIS A 155 -37.29 -1.68 -4.44
C HIS A 155 -37.90 -3.05 -4.13
N ILE A 156 -37.37 -3.77 -3.13
CA ILE A 156 -37.95 -5.05 -2.69
C ILE A 156 -39.37 -4.88 -2.13
N SER A 157 -39.61 -3.81 -1.37
CA SER A 157 -40.96 -3.52 -0.85
C SER A 157 -41.95 -3.22 -1.99
N THR A 158 -41.50 -2.53 -3.04
CA THR A 158 -42.30 -2.24 -4.23
C THR A 158 -42.64 -3.52 -4.97
N GLU A 159 -41.67 -4.41 -5.16
CA GLU A 159 -41.86 -5.70 -5.81
C GLU A 159 -42.85 -6.59 -5.04
N LEU A 160 -42.66 -6.76 -3.73
CA LEU A 160 -43.59 -7.54 -2.89
C LEU A 160 -45.00 -6.95 -2.87
N GLN A 161 -45.12 -5.61 -2.93
CA GLN A 161 -46.41 -4.95 -3.04
C GLN A 161 -47.09 -5.26 -4.38
N GLN A 162 -46.37 -5.24 -5.49
CA GLN A 162 -46.91 -5.58 -6.81
C GLN A 162 -47.43 -7.03 -6.80
N VAL A 163 -46.62 -7.97 -6.33
CA VAL A 163 -46.99 -9.40 -6.24
C VAL A 163 -48.20 -9.61 -5.32
N GLY A 164 -48.23 -8.95 -4.16
CA GLY A 164 -49.35 -9.03 -3.22
C GLY A 164 -50.64 -8.42 -3.76
N SER A 165 -50.54 -7.33 -4.54
CA SER A 165 -51.70 -6.71 -5.20
C SER A 165 -52.25 -7.57 -6.33
N PHE A 166 -51.39 -8.19 -7.13
CA PHE A 166 -51.77 -9.13 -8.18
C PHE A 166 -52.45 -10.38 -7.59
N ALA A 167 -51.87 -10.98 -6.54
CA ALA A 167 -52.49 -12.07 -5.80
C ALA A 167 -53.88 -11.68 -5.28
N SER A 168 -53.99 -10.53 -4.64
CA SER A 168 -55.26 -10.03 -4.11
C SER A 168 -56.32 -9.84 -5.20
N ALA A 169 -55.92 -9.36 -6.39
CA ALA A 169 -56.80 -9.22 -7.55
C ALA A 169 -57.31 -10.59 -8.04
N ILE A 170 -56.40 -11.56 -8.22
CA ILE A 170 -56.74 -12.90 -8.72
C ILE A 170 -57.64 -13.67 -7.74
N TYR A 171 -57.38 -13.56 -6.43
CA TYR A 171 -58.17 -14.27 -5.42
C TYR A 171 -59.61 -13.75 -5.32
N ARG A 172 -59.87 -12.49 -5.69
CA ARG A 172 -61.20 -11.87 -5.67
C ARG A 172 -62.05 -12.16 -6.91
N LEU A 173 -61.45 -12.63 -8.01
CA LEU A 173 -62.20 -12.99 -9.22
C LEU A 173 -63.12 -14.19 -8.96
N PRO A 174 -64.38 -14.17 -9.47
CA PRO A 174 -65.30 -15.27 -9.28
C PRO A 174 -64.84 -16.53 -10.04
N ARG A 175 -65.16 -17.70 -9.47
CA ARG A 175 -64.71 -19.00 -9.99
C ARG A 175 -65.66 -19.48 -11.08
N GLY A 176 -65.12 -19.90 -12.22
CA GLY A 176 -65.89 -20.38 -13.37
C GLY A 176 -64.99 -20.81 -14.53
N THR A 177 -65.54 -21.02 -15.72
CA THR A 177 -64.70 -21.09 -16.93
C THR A 177 -64.04 -19.74 -17.19
N THR A 178 -62.79 -19.71 -17.64
CA THR A 178 -62.10 -18.43 -17.86
C THR A 178 -62.74 -17.72 -19.05
N HIS A 179 -63.32 -16.53 -18.82
CA HIS A 179 -64.00 -15.75 -19.87
C HIS A 179 -63.54 -14.29 -19.83
N VAL A 180 -63.16 -13.76 -20.99
CA VAL A 180 -62.75 -12.36 -21.18
C VAL A 180 -63.84 -11.66 -22.00
N SER A 181 -64.50 -10.68 -21.42
CA SER A 181 -65.56 -9.90 -22.08
C SER A 181 -65.06 -8.52 -22.48
N LEU A 182 -65.60 -7.95 -23.55
CA LEU A 182 -65.37 -6.55 -23.91
C LEU A 182 -66.48 -5.68 -23.32
N LYS A 183 -66.19 -4.92 -22.26
CA LYS A 183 -67.14 -3.96 -21.65
C LYS A 183 -66.68 -2.53 -21.93
N LYS A 184 -67.54 -1.75 -22.58
CA LYS A 184 -67.33 -0.31 -22.90
C LYS A 184 -65.98 -0.02 -23.57
N GLY A 185 -65.55 -0.87 -24.51
CA GLY A 185 -64.29 -0.69 -25.25
C GLY A 185 -63.03 -1.19 -24.53
N THR A 186 -63.15 -1.74 -23.32
CA THR A 186 -62.02 -2.32 -22.55
C THR A 186 -62.25 -3.81 -22.27
N ARG A 187 -61.20 -4.63 -22.35
CA ARG A 187 -61.30 -6.08 -22.06
C ARG A 187 -61.30 -6.30 -20.54
N CYS A 188 -62.27 -7.05 -20.03
CA CYS A 188 -62.46 -7.35 -18.60
C CYS A 188 -62.52 -8.87 -18.39
N ILE A 189 -61.78 -9.39 -17.41
CA ILE A 189 -61.85 -10.81 -17.02
C ILE A 189 -63.07 -10.98 -16.09
N GLU A 190 -64.04 -11.78 -16.51
CA GLU A 190 -65.29 -11.97 -15.73
C GLU A 190 -65.17 -13.09 -14.72
N SER A 191 -64.54 -14.20 -15.08
CA SER A 191 -64.34 -15.37 -14.21
C SER A 191 -63.03 -16.07 -14.51
N ILE A 192 -62.52 -16.84 -13.54
CA ILE A 192 -61.26 -17.60 -13.67
C ILE A 192 -61.45 -19.07 -13.28
N SER A 193 -60.85 -19.97 -14.07
CA SER A 193 -60.85 -21.40 -13.78
C SER A 193 -59.95 -21.78 -12.61
N CYS A 194 -60.34 -22.80 -11.85
CA CYS A 194 -59.55 -23.27 -10.69
C CYS A 194 -58.16 -23.76 -11.11
N ARG A 195 -58.02 -24.39 -12.29
CA ARG A 195 -56.71 -24.81 -12.81
C ARG A 195 -55.78 -23.61 -13.03
N ARG A 196 -56.29 -22.53 -13.64
CA ARG A 196 -55.52 -21.30 -13.85
C ARG A 196 -55.21 -20.60 -12.53
N LEU A 197 -56.13 -20.60 -11.58
CA LEU A 197 -55.89 -20.05 -10.25
C LEU A 197 -54.75 -20.76 -9.52
N ILE A 198 -54.69 -22.10 -9.56
CA ILE A 198 -53.61 -22.88 -8.95
C ILE A 198 -52.26 -22.53 -9.60
N LEU A 199 -52.23 -22.48 -10.95
CA LEU A 199 -51.03 -22.11 -11.69
C LEU A 199 -50.55 -20.70 -11.34
N LEU A 200 -51.44 -19.71 -11.33
CA LEU A 200 -51.11 -18.33 -10.96
C LEU A 200 -50.72 -18.20 -9.48
N SER A 201 -51.35 -18.96 -8.58
CA SER A 201 -50.95 -18.99 -7.17
C SER A 201 -49.53 -19.54 -7.01
N GLY A 202 -49.17 -20.58 -7.77
CA GLY A 202 -47.81 -21.12 -7.81
C GLY A 202 -46.80 -20.09 -8.32
N VAL A 203 -47.14 -19.35 -9.38
CA VAL A 203 -46.31 -18.28 -9.93
C VAL A 203 -46.10 -17.14 -8.93
N VAL A 204 -47.17 -16.66 -8.28
CA VAL A 204 -47.10 -15.65 -7.22
C VAL A 204 -46.20 -16.11 -6.08
N ALA A 205 -46.35 -17.37 -5.64
CA ALA A 205 -45.54 -17.93 -4.57
C ALA A 205 -44.04 -17.99 -4.96
N ALA A 206 -43.74 -18.42 -6.19
CA ALA A 206 -42.38 -18.45 -6.72
C ALA A 206 -41.76 -17.05 -6.86
N ARG A 207 -42.51 -16.07 -7.38
CA ARG A 207 -42.03 -14.68 -7.50
C ARG A 207 -41.80 -14.06 -6.12
N SER A 208 -42.72 -14.30 -5.17
CA SER A 208 -42.57 -13.84 -3.78
C SER A 208 -41.36 -14.45 -3.10
N SER A 209 -41.11 -15.76 -3.28
CA SER A 209 -39.97 -16.43 -2.66
C SER A 209 -38.65 -15.92 -3.21
N ILE A 210 -38.54 -15.71 -4.54
CA ILE A 210 -37.37 -15.10 -5.16
C ILE A 210 -37.14 -13.69 -4.64
N ALA A 211 -38.17 -12.84 -4.60
CA ALA A 211 -38.04 -11.47 -4.11
C ALA A 211 -37.56 -11.42 -2.65
N VAL A 212 -38.07 -12.30 -1.78
CA VAL A 212 -37.60 -12.41 -0.38
C VAL A 212 -36.17 -12.92 -0.31
N MET A 213 -35.83 -13.98 -1.05
CA MET A 213 -34.47 -14.54 -1.07
C MET A 213 -33.45 -13.51 -1.55
N LEU A 214 -33.75 -12.80 -2.65
CA LEU A 214 -32.90 -11.76 -3.22
C LEU A 214 -32.82 -10.55 -2.29
N GLY A 215 -33.93 -10.16 -1.64
CA GLY A 215 -33.95 -9.08 -0.67
C GLY A 215 -33.01 -9.35 0.51
N ILE A 216 -33.02 -10.57 1.05
CA ILE A 216 -32.17 -10.99 2.16
C ILE A 216 -30.70 -11.14 1.70
N SER A 217 -30.44 -11.88 0.62
CA SER A 217 -29.08 -12.14 0.14
C SER A 217 -28.40 -10.86 -0.38
N GLY A 218 -29.11 -10.04 -1.16
CA GLY A 218 -28.64 -8.74 -1.63
C GLY A 218 -28.41 -7.74 -0.50
N GLY A 219 -29.30 -7.72 0.50
CA GLY A 219 -29.11 -6.90 1.70
C GLY A 219 -27.86 -7.28 2.48
N MET A 220 -27.61 -8.59 2.67
CA MET A 220 -26.38 -9.08 3.29
C MET A 220 -25.13 -8.73 2.47
N TRP A 221 -25.20 -8.85 1.15
CA TRP A 221 -24.08 -8.56 0.25
C TRP A 221 -23.67 -7.08 0.34
N LEU A 222 -24.65 -6.16 0.33
CA LEU A 222 -24.40 -4.74 0.55
C LEU A 222 -23.82 -4.44 1.94
N CYS A 223 -24.29 -5.13 2.98
CA CYS A 223 -23.82 -4.91 4.35
C CYS A 223 -22.39 -5.40 4.58
N GLN A 224 -21.96 -6.46 3.89
CA GLN A 224 -20.62 -7.06 4.03
C GLN A 224 -19.56 -6.37 3.16
N THR A 225 -19.96 -5.61 2.13
CA THR A 225 -19.02 -4.90 1.25
C THR A 225 -18.31 -3.75 1.98
N ARG A 226 -16.97 -3.72 1.95
CA ARG A 226 -16.13 -2.69 2.59
C ARG A 226 -15.45 -1.73 1.60
N ASP A 227 -15.33 -2.12 0.34
CA ASP A 227 -14.86 -1.21 -0.71
C ASP A 227 -15.99 -0.25 -1.10
N VAL A 228 -15.74 1.06 -0.90
CA VAL A 228 -16.71 2.14 -1.16
C VAL A 228 -17.21 2.15 -2.60
N THR A 229 -16.34 1.85 -3.56
CA THR A 229 -16.68 1.78 -4.99
C THR A 229 -17.60 0.60 -5.25
N ASN A 230 -17.27 -0.55 -4.65
CA ASN A 230 -18.06 -1.77 -4.83
C ASN A 230 -19.45 -1.68 -4.19
N ILE A 231 -19.63 -0.91 -3.10
CA ILE A 231 -20.97 -0.71 -2.52
C ILE A 231 -21.94 -0.15 -3.58
N MET A 232 -21.51 0.86 -4.35
CA MET A 232 -22.35 1.48 -5.38
C MET A 232 -22.59 0.52 -6.55
N LEU A 233 -21.53 -0.16 -7.03
CA LEU A 233 -21.63 -1.12 -8.13
C LEU A 233 -22.55 -2.30 -7.77
N ASN A 234 -22.44 -2.83 -6.56
CA ASN A 234 -23.26 -3.94 -6.08
C ASN A 234 -24.73 -3.51 -5.95
N ALA A 235 -25.00 -2.28 -5.49
CA ALA A 235 -26.36 -1.76 -5.41
C ALA A 235 -27.03 -1.67 -6.78
N VAL A 236 -26.33 -1.14 -7.79
CA VAL A 236 -26.85 -1.07 -9.17
C VAL A 236 -27.05 -2.46 -9.77
N ALA A 237 -26.10 -3.38 -9.54
CA ALA A 237 -26.21 -4.75 -10.02
C ALA A 237 -27.45 -5.48 -9.45
N LEU A 238 -27.75 -5.26 -8.17
CA LEU A 238 -28.94 -5.83 -7.53
C LEU A 238 -30.24 -5.31 -8.14
N LEU A 239 -30.30 -4.01 -8.47
CA LEU A 239 -31.46 -3.43 -9.18
C LEU A 239 -31.65 -4.04 -10.56
N PHE A 240 -30.55 -4.22 -11.31
CA PHE A 240 -30.59 -4.87 -12.61
C PHE A 240 -31.12 -6.32 -12.54
N ILE A 241 -30.72 -7.08 -11.52
CA ILE A 241 -31.19 -8.46 -11.33
C ILE A 241 -32.71 -8.49 -11.05
N LEU A 242 -33.22 -7.51 -10.30
CA LEU A 242 -34.65 -7.42 -9.99
C LEU A 242 -35.50 -7.16 -11.25
N GLU A 243 -34.98 -6.37 -12.21
CA GLU A 243 -35.70 -5.97 -13.43
C GLU A 243 -35.45 -6.91 -14.63
N ILE A 244 -34.76 -8.04 -14.43
CA ILE A 244 -34.35 -8.92 -15.52
C ILE A 244 -35.54 -9.54 -16.27
N ASP A 245 -36.64 -9.84 -15.58
CA ASP A 245 -37.83 -10.43 -16.17
C ASP A 245 -38.60 -9.43 -17.04
N ASP A 246 -38.66 -8.16 -16.64
CA ASP A 246 -39.22 -7.07 -17.45
C ASP A 246 -38.42 -6.89 -18.74
N LEU A 247 -37.09 -6.96 -18.66
CA LEU A 247 -36.22 -6.89 -19.83
C LEU A 247 -36.44 -8.08 -20.76
N LEU A 248 -36.52 -9.30 -20.21
CA LEU A 248 -36.80 -10.50 -20.99
C LEU A 248 -38.17 -10.42 -21.65
N TYR A 249 -39.19 -9.90 -20.96
CA TYR A 249 -40.53 -9.72 -21.51
C TYR A 249 -40.51 -8.80 -22.73
N LYS A 250 -39.85 -7.65 -22.63
CA LYS A 250 -39.74 -6.67 -23.74
C LYS A 250 -39.04 -7.25 -24.97
N VAL A 251 -38.13 -8.22 -24.79
CA VAL A 251 -37.37 -8.83 -25.89
C VAL A 251 -38.07 -10.06 -26.48
N LEU A 252 -38.60 -10.94 -25.62
CA LEU A 252 -39.04 -12.28 -26.01
C LEU A 252 -40.57 -12.41 -26.13
N ALA A 253 -41.35 -11.52 -25.52
CA ALA A 253 -42.80 -11.66 -25.55
C ALA A 253 -43.35 -11.35 -26.96
N PRO A 254 -44.31 -12.15 -27.47
CA PRO A 254 -44.94 -11.87 -28.75
C PRO A 254 -45.66 -10.53 -28.73
N LYS A 255 -45.52 -9.73 -29.80
CA LYS A 255 -46.19 -8.41 -29.93
C LYS A 255 -47.71 -8.49 -29.70
N HIS A 256 -48.33 -9.60 -30.12
CA HIS A 256 -49.75 -9.83 -29.90
C HIS A 256 -50.09 -9.97 -28.41
N ALA A 257 -49.28 -10.69 -27.64
CA ALA A 257 -49.47 -10.84 -26.19
C ALA A 257 -49.27 -9.50 -25.45
N MET A 258 -48.29 -8.68 -25.89
CA MET A 258 -48.08 -7.33 -25.37
C MET A 258 -49.29 -6.43 -25.62
N GLN A 259 -49.77 -6.36 -26.86
CA GLN A 259 -50.97 -5.59 -27.21
C GLN A 259 -52.21 -6.08 -26.46
N TYR A 260 -52.32 -7.38 -26.24
CA TYR A 260 -53.41 -7.97 -25.47
C TYR A 260 -53.35 -7.57 -23.99
N LEU A 261 -52.18 -7.61 -23.37
CA LEU A 261 -51.96 -7.19 -21.98
C LEU A 261 -52.33 -5.71 -21.77
N HIS A 262 -51.93 -4.81 -22.69
CA HIS A 262 -52.29 -3.39 -22.65
C HIS A 262 -53.79 -3.10 -22.81
N SER A 263 -54.53 -3.98 -23.47
CA SER A 263 -55.96 -3.77 -23.76
C SER A 263 -56.89 -4.12 -22.59
N ILE A 264 -56.34 -4.68 -21.51
CA ILE A 264 -57.10 -5.17 -20.37
C ILE A 264 -57.29 -4.07 -19.34
N ARG A 265 -58.52 -3.96 -18.83
CA ARG A 265 -58.88 -3.04 -17.78
C ARG A 265 -58.21 -3.42 -16.46
N GLU A 266 -57.80 -2.42 -15.69
CA GLU A 266 -57.28 -2.59 -14.33
C GLU A 266 -58.26 -3.38 -13.43
N PHE A 267 -57.70 -4.23 -12.56
CA PHE A 267 -58.47 -5.02 -11.61
C PHE A 267 -58.89 -4.19 -10.40
N GLU A 268 -60.14 -4.30 -9.97
CA GLU A 268 -60.61 -3.68 -8.73
C GLU A 268 -60.19 -4.55 -7.53
N VAL A 269 -59.17 -4.10 -6.80
CA VAL A 269 -58.64 -4.80 -5.60
C VAL A 269 -59.48 -4.51 -4.36
N GLY A 270 -60.45 -3.58 -4.44
CA GLY A 270 -61.39 -3.24 -3.37
C GLY A 270 -61.17 -1.85 -2.78
N SER A 271 -61.97 -1.52 -1.77
CA SER A 271 -61.95 -0.21 -1.11
C SER A 271 -61.13 -0.22 0.19
N ARG A 272 -60.34 0.83 0.41
CA ARG A 272 -59.58 1.04 1.65
C ARG A 272 -60.16 2.21 2.41
N LYS A 273 -60.24 2.08 3.73
CA LYS A 273 -60.60 3.18 4.63
C LYS A 273 -59.33 4.00 4.88
N THR A 274 -59.35 5.26 4.48
CA THR A 274 -58.28 6.22 4.78
C THR A 274 -58.72 7.12 5.92
N TRP A 275 -57.84 7.33 6.89
CA TRP A 275 -58.05 8.27 7.99
C TRP A 275 -56.98 9.36 7.90
N ALA A 276 -57.41 10.63 7.81
CA ALA A 276 -56.52 11.76 7.62
C ALA A 276 -55.52 11.59 6.45
N GLY A 277 -55.94 10.92 5.37
CA GLY A 277 -55.11 10.67 4.18
C GLY A 277 -54.14 9.49 4.28
N MET A 278 -54.01 8.82 5.43
CA MET A 278 -53.20 7.61 5.60
C MET A 278 -54.08 6.36 5.74
N ASP A 279 -53.68 5.26 5.10
CA ASP A 279 -54.24 3.94 5.34
C ASP A 279 -53.34 3.10 6.26
N LEU A 280 -53.93 2.18 7.03
CA LEU A 280 -53.19 1.30 7.95
C LEU A 280 -52.11 0.49 7.21
N SER A 281 -52.35 0.14 5.95
CA SER A 281 -51.40 -0.57 5.09
C SER A 281 -50.13 0.25 4.84
N SER A 282 -50.21 1.57 4.60
CA SER A 282 -49.01 2.40 4.42
C SER A 282 -48.20 2.53 5.71
N ILE A 283 -48.87 2.63 6.86
CA ILE A 283 -48.19 2.64 8.17
C ILE A 283 -47.45 1.31 8.41
N MET A 284 -48.11 0.17 8.15
CA MET A 284 -47.48 -1.14 8.31
C MET A 284 -46.31 -1.33 7.35
N LYS A 285 -46.40 -0.87 6.10
CA LYS A 285 -45.29 -0.94 5.15
C LYS A 285 -44.09 -0.09 5.60
N LEU A 286 -44.36 1.14 6.06
CA LEU A 286 -43.31 2.02 6.59
C LEU A 286 -42.64 1.38 7.81
N LEU A 287 -43.44 0.81 8.73
CA LEU A 287 -42.92 0.11 9.90
C LEU A 287 -42.01 -1.07 9.49
N VAL A 288 -42.47 -1.93 8.57
CA VAL A 288 -41.67 -3.05 8.06
C VAL A 288 -40.38 -2.56 7.42
N LEU A 289 -40.44 -1.55 6.55
CA LEU A 289 -39.26 -0.97 5.89
C LEU A 289 -38.25 -0.45 6.92
N VAL A 290 -38.70 0.34 7.90
CA VAL A 290 -37.84 0.89 8.94
C VAL A 290 -37.22 -0.22 9.78
N VAL A 291 -38.02 -1.20 10.22
CA VAL A 291 -37.51 -2.34 11.00
C VAL A 291 -36.47 -3.12 10.20
N THR A 292 -36.73 -3.44 8.94
CA THR A 292 -35.79 -4.15 8.08
C THR A 292 -34.47 -3.38 7.93
N VAL A 293 -34.53 -2.08 7.61
CA VAL A 293 -33.32 -1.25 7.48
C VAL A 293 -32.55 -1.16 8.80
N VAL A 294 -33.24 -0.95 9.93
CA VAL A 294 -32.61 -0.89 11.25
C VAL A 294 -31.92 -2.20 11.61
N LEU A 295 -32.55 -3.35 11.32
CA LEU A 295 -31.95 -4.67 11.58
C LEU A 295 -30.67 -4.86 10.76
N PHE A 296 -30.70 -4.57 9.46
CA PHE A 296 -29.50 -4.68 8.61
C PHE A 296 -28.41 -3.66 9.00
N CYS A 297 -28.78 -2.43 9.36
CA CYS A 297 -27.82 -1.45 9.88
C CYS A 297 -27.17 -1.93 11.18
N ARG A 298 -27.96 -2.49 12.11
CA ARG A 298 -27.49 -2.89 13.45
C ARG A 298 -26.65 -4.17 13.43
N TYR A 299 -27.09 -5.17 12.67
CA TYR A 299 -26.49 -6.51 12.65
C TYR A 299 -25.56 -6.74 11.46
N GLY A 300 -25.74 -6.02 10.36
CA GLY A 300 -24.86 -6.05 9.19
C GLY A 300 -23.83 -4.93 9.22
N ILE A 301 -24.25 -3.70 8.88
CA ILE A 301 -23.35 -2.57 8.63
C ILE A 301 -22.50 -2.22 9.85
N TYR A 302 -23.10 -2.09 11.03
CA TYR A 302 -22.37 -1.73 12.24
C TYR A 302 -21.36 -2.82 12.66
N GLN A 303 -21.75 -4.10 12.56
CA GLN A 303 -20.82 -5.20 12.82
C GLN A 303 -19.68 -5.21 11.81
N ASN A 304 -19.97 -4.92 10.54
CA ASN A 304 -18.98 -4.84 9.49
C ASN A 304 -17.96 -3.71 9.75
N ALA A 305 -18.43 -2.55 10.19
CA ALA A 305 -17.60 -1.41 10.57
C ALA A 305 -16.72 -1.72 11.80
N LEU A 306 -17.26 -2.39 12.82
CA LEU A 306 -16.48 -2.84 13.98
C LEU A 306 -15.37 -3.82 13.57
N GLN A 307 -15.67 -4.80 12.71
CA GLN A 307 -14.66 -5.73 12.19
C GLN A 307 -13.55 -5.01 11.42
N ALA A 308 -13.91 -4.02 10.58
CA ALA A 308 -12.93 -3.21 9.87
C ALA A 308 -12.05 -2.40 10.85
N GLN A 309 -12.64 -1.85 11.92
CA GLN A 309 -11.90 -1.14 12.95
C GLN A 309 -10.93 -2.08 13.69
N HIS A 310 -11.38 -3.27 14.09
CA HIS A 310 -10.50 -4.26 14.73
C HIS A 310 -9.36 -4.70 13.81
N ALA A 311 -9.62 -4.88 12.51
CA ALA A 311 -8.57 -5.19 11.54
C ALA A 311 -7.53 -4.06 11.46
N ARG A 312 -7.98 -2.80 11.45
CA ARG A 312 -7.08 -1.62 11.48
C ARG A 312 -6.27 -1.57 12.77
N GLU A 313 -6.89 -1.78 13.93
CA GLU A 313 -6.21 -1.76 15.23
C GLU A 313 -5.23 -2.92 15.37
N LEU A 314 -5.55 -4.09 14.84
CA LEU A 314 -4.66 -5.25 14.84
C LEU A 314 -3.42 -5.01 13.97
N LEU A 315 -3.57 -4.34 12.84
CA LEU A 315 -2.45 -4.02 11.94
C LEU A 315 -1.65 -2.81 12.42
N CYS A 316 -2.32 -1.72 12.79
CA CYS A 316 -1.73 -0.39 12.97
C CYS A 316 -1.95 0.22 14.37
N GLY A 317 -2.49 -0.54 15.32
CA GLY A 317 -2.58 -0.13 16.73
C GLY A 317 -1.30 -0.46 17.51
N GLY A 318 -1.14 0.14 18.69
CA GLY A 318 0.00 -0.11 19.58
C GLY A 318 1.32 0.46 19.06
N ASN A 319 2.44 -0.09 19.53
CA ASN A 319 3.78 0.32 19.07
C ASN A 319 4.05 -0.25 17.68
N LEU A 320 4.40 0.61 16.73
CA LEU A 320 4.72 0.22 15.35
C LEU A 320 6.23 0.12 15.14
N ASN A 321 7.04 0.81 15.95
CA ASN A 321 8.44 1.07 15.65
C ASN A 321 9.36 0.15 16.46
N PHE A 322 9.21 -1.15 16.29
CA PHE A 322 10.16 -2.13 16.80
C PHE A 322 10.23 -3.34 15.88
N VAL A 323 11.31 -4.11 16.02
CA VAL A 323 11.45 -5.44 15.41
C VAL A 323 11.91 -6.45 16.44
N TYR A 324 11.62 -7.73 16.17
CA TYR A 324 12.12 -8.85 16.94
C TYR A 324 12.89 -9.83 16.05
N GLY A 325 13.79 -10.59 16.66
CA GLY A 325 14.46 -11.71 16.05
C GLY A 325 14.73 -12.80 17.07
N THR A 326 14.93 -14.03 16.62
CA THR A 326 15.27 -15.15 17.50
C THR A 326 16.55 -15.82 17.02
N HIS A 327 17.42 -16.21 17.94
CA HIS A 327 18.58 -17.01 17.54
C HIS A 327 18.09 -18.39 17.03
N PRO A 328 18.43 -18.80 15.79
CA PRO A 328 17.80 -19.93 15.12
C PRO A 328 17.98 -21.27 15.85
N SER A 329 19.08 -21.43 16.60
CA SER A 329 19.38 -22.67 17.33
C SER A 329 19.19 -22.60 18.85
N LEU A 330 19.09 -21.39 19.42
CA LEU A 330 19.07 -21.20 20.87
C LEU A 330 17.69 -20.76 21.37
N GLY A 331 16.90 -20.11 20.51
CA GLY A 331 15.55 -19.68 20.82
C GLY A 331 15.33 -18.36 21.59
N PRO A 332 16.31 -17.65 22.20
CA PRO A 332 15.99 -16.39 22.86
C PRO A 332 15.49 -15.35 21.83
N ILE A 333 14.48 -14.59 22.24
CA ILE A 333 13.91 -13.48 21.48
C ILE A 333 14.64 -12.20 21.85
N PHE A 334 15.16 -11.52 20.84
CA PHE A 334 15.74 -10.18 20.95
C PHE A 334 14.77 -9.18 20.34
N ILE A 335 14.61 -8.04 20.99
CA ILE A 335 13.78 -6.93 20.51
C ILE A 335 14.67 -5.69 20.47
N THR A 336 14.49 -4.88 19.44
CA THR A 336 15.10 -3.56 19.36
C THR A 336 14.12 -2.56 18.78
N GLU A 337 14.24 -1.31 19.21
CA GLU A 337 13.44 -0.21 18.68
C GLU A 337 13.91 0.15 17.27
N THR A 338 12.98 0.60 16.45
CA THR A 338 13.24 1.09 15.08
C THR A 338 12.81 2.54 14.98
N GLU A 339 13.22 3.21 13.93
CA GLU A 339 12.79 4.57 13.64
C GLU A 339 11.34 4.60 13.14
N ASP A 340 10.68 5.74 13.35
CA ASP A 340 9.42 6.04 12.66
C ASP A 340 9.65 6.03 11.14
N TYR A 341 8.75 5.38 10.39
CA TYR A 341 8.82 5.44 8.94
C TYR A 341 8.70 6.90 8.46
N ASN A 342 9.59 7.31 7.57
CA ASN A 342 9.50 8.61 6.94
C ASN A 342 9.96 8.46 5.50
N LEU A 343 9.13 8.88 4.55
CA LEU A 343 9.42 8.83 3.11
C LEU A 343 10.76 9.50 2.74
N THR A 344 11.16 10.52 3.48
CA THR A 344 12.43 11.22 3.29
C THR A 344 13.63 10.36 3.68
N ARG A 345 13.48 9.51 4.71
CA ARG A 345 14.51 8.55 5.16
C ARG A 345 14.44 7.24 4.38
N ALA A 346 13.26 6.74 4.05
CA ALA A 346 13.08 5.51 3.26
C ALA A 346 13.67 5.60 1.86
N ALA A 347 13.86 6.82 1.36
CA ALA A 347 14.61 7.09 0.16
C ALA A 347 16.12 7.27 0.43
N SER A 348 16.73 6.70 1.50
CA SER A 348 18.15 6.88 1.92
C SER A 348 19.19 6.30 0.96
N MET A 349 19.04 6.68 -0.29
CA MET A 349 20.13 7.13 -1.12
C MET A 349 21.00 8.14 -0.35
N LEU A 350 22.33 8.12 -0.56
CA LEU A 350 23.25 9.13 0.00
C LEU A 350 22.68 10.55 -0.21
N PRO A 351 22.74 11.47 0.77
CA PRO A 351 22.20 12.81 0.61
C PRO A 351 22.69 13.46 -0.69
N GLY A 352 21.75 13.83 -1.57
CA GLY A 352 22.05 14.43 -2.87
C GLY A 352 22.08 13.47 -4.06
N ILE A 353 22.11 12.14 -3.90
CA ILE A 353 22.20 11.20 -5.03
C ILE A 353 20.85 10.86 -5.67
N ARG A 354 19.72 11.13 -5.00
CA ARG A 354 18.38 10.86 -5.54
C ARG A 354 18.10 11.47 -6.92
N PRO A 355 18.46 12.74 -7.20
CA PRO A 355 18.37 13.29 -8.54
C PRO A 355 19.13 12.44 -9.57
N LEU A 356 20.34 11.98 -9.23
CA LEU A 356 21.16 11.14 -10.12
C LEU A 356 20.43 9.83 -10.47
N VAL A 357 19.96 9.13 -9.45
CA VAL A 357 19.21 7.88 -9.65
C VAL A 357 17.93 8.11 -10.43
N THR A 358 17.23 9.23 -10.21
CA THR A 358 16.04 9.61 -10.97
C THR A 358 16.35 9.71 -12.46
N ASP A 359 17.43 10.41 -12.82
CA ASP A 359 17.83 10.55 -14.22
C ASP A 359 18.19 9.21 -14.85
N VAL A 360 18.90 8.34 -14.12
CA VAL A 360 19.22 6.98 -14.59
C VAL A 360 17.94 6.18 -14.81
N VAL A 361 17.04 6.14 -13.85
CA VAL A 361 15.80 5.33 -13.93
C VAL A 361 14.95 5.73 -15.12
N PHE A 362 14.81 7.02 -15.39
CA PHE A 362 13.92 7.50 -16.45
C PHE A 362 14.56 7.64 -17.83
N GLN A 363 15.90 7.64 -17.93
CA GLN A 363 16.59 7.87 -19.20
C GLN A 363 17.52 6.73 -19.63
N PHE A 364 17.81 5.76 -18.74
CA PHE A 364 18.68 4.64 -19.07
C PHE A 364 18.13 3.85 -20.26
N SER A 365 19.00 3.68 -21.27
CA SER A 365 18.72 2.84 -22.44
C SER A 365 19.82 1.80 -22.59
N PRO A 366 19.48 0.49 -22.58
CA PRO A 366 20.48 -0.57 -22.71
C PRO A 366 21.21 -0.54 -24.05
N GLU A 367 20.57 -0.04 -25.12
CA GLU A 367 21.17 0.09 -26.46
C GLU A 367 22.31 1.12 -26.49
N GLN A 368 22.31 2.07 -25.56
CA GLN A 368 23.33 3.11 -25.45
C GLN A 368 24.52 2.67 -24.58
N VAL A 369 24.48 1.47 -23.99
CA VAL A 369 25.58 0.95 -23.18
C VAL A 369 26.76 0.59 -24.08
N LYS A 370 27.90 1.25 -23.87
CA LYS A 370 29.16 0.96 -24.56
C LYS A 370 30.24 0.62 -23.54
N LYS A 371 30.97 -0.48 -23.76
CA LYS A 371 32.06 -0.92 -22.88
C LYS A 371 31.67 -0.99 -21.39
N TRP A 372 30.47 -1.51 -21.08
CA TRP A 372 29.93 -1.67 -19.72
C TRP A 372 29.55 -0.36 -19.02
N MET A 373 29.37 0.72 -19.77
CA MET A 373 28.95 2.02 -19.25
C MET A 373 27.81 2.58 -20.08
N TRP A 374 26.83 3.17 -19.41
CA TRP A 374 25.84 4.04 -20.03
C TRP A 374 26.30 5.49 -19.86
N ARG A 375 26.41 6.20 -20.98
CA ARG A 375 26.87 7.59 -21.04
C ARG A 375 25.80 8.45 -21.70
N VAL A 376 25.48 9.57 -21.08
CA VAL A 376 24.48 10.50 -21.60
C VAL A 376 24.82 11.93 -21.18
N ASN A 377 24.58 12.88 -22.07
CA ASN A 377 24.61 14.30 -21.73
C ASN A 377 23.20 14.76 -21.38
N LEU A 378 23.00 15.23 -20.15
CA LEU A 378 21.68 15.59 -19.64
C LEU A 378 21.50 17.11 -19.59
N PRO A 379 20.37 17.65 -20.10
CA PRO A 379 20.08 19.08 -20.06
C PRO A 379 20.17 19.63 -18.63
N GLY A 380 21.02 20.64 -18.43
CA GLY A 380 21.20 21.29 -17.12
C GLY A 380 22.02 20.50 -16.08
N ARG A 381 22.47 19.27 -16.39
CA ARG A 381 23.30 18.45 -15.49
C ARG A 381 24.67 18.09 -16.07
N GLY A 382 24.80 18.12 -17.40
CA GLY A 382 26.02 17.81 -18.13
C GLY A 382 26.22 16.31 -18.33
N ASP A 383 27.46 15.89 -18.52
CA ASP A 383 27.79 14.49 -18.79
C ASP A 383 27.59 13.60 -17.56
N LEU A 384 26.94 12.47 -17.79
CA LEU A 384 26.66 11.41 -16.83
C LEU A 384 27.22 10.09 -17.36
N ALA A 385 27.96 9.38 -16.52
CA ALA A 385 28.40 8.02 -16.75
C ALA A 385 27.93 7.11 -15.60
N VAL A 386 27.35 5.96 -15.95
CA VAL A 386 26.93 4.93 -14.98
C VAL A 386 27.43 3.57 -15.42
N LYS A 387 27.93 2.79 -14.46
CA LYS A 387 28.42 1.43 -14.72
C LYS A 387 27.26 0.46 -14.88
N HIS A 388 27.31 -0.31 -15.97
CA HIS A 388 26.37 -1.39 -16.27
C HIS A 388 27.01 -2.74 -15.95
N LEU A 389 26.35 -3.53 -15.09
CA LEU A 389 26.80 -4.88 -14.74
C LEU A 389 26.06 -5.94 -15.57
N PRO A 390 26.72 -7.06 -15.93
CA PRO A 390 26.14 -8.07 -16.82
C PRO A 390 24.93 -8.81 -16.22
N SER A 391 24.86 -8.93 -14.90
CA SER A 391 23.77 -9.66 -14.23
C SER A 391 23.35 -9.02 -12.91
N VAL A 392 22.12 -9.33 -12.50
CA VAL A 392 21.59 -8.96 -11.17
C VAL A 392 22.41 -9.60 -10.05
N GLY A 393 22.91 -10.83 -10.26
CA GLY A 393 23.77 -11.51 -9.28
C GLY A 393 25.08 -10.76 -9.06
N ASP A 394 25.68 -10.23 -10.13
CA ASP A 394 26.89 -9.40 -10.02
C ASP A 394 26.59 -8.07 -9.33
N LEU A 395 25.46 -7.43 -9.65
CA LEU A 395 25.00 -6.24 -8.94
C LEU A 395 24.81 -6.48 -7.44
N GLN A 396 24.17 -7.58 -7.05
CA GLN A 396 23.98 -7.94 -5.64
C GLN A 396 25.32 -8.18 -4.93
N LYS A 397 26.27 -8.88 -5.58
CA LYS A 397 27.62 -9.04 -5.04
C LYS A 397 28.31 -7.69 -4.84
N TRP A 398 28.19 -6.77 -5.80
CA TRP A 398 28.74 -5.42 -5.69
C TRP A 398 28.11 -4.61 -4.56
N LEU A 399 26.78 -4.67 -4.41
CA LEU A 399 26.07 -3.96 -3.34
C LEU A 399 26.32 -4.54 -1.94
N ALA A 400 26.73 -5.81 -1.85
CA ALA A 400 27.06 -6.47 -0.58
C ALA A 400 28.50 -6.19 -0.10
N MET A 401 29.35 -5.59 -0.92
CA MET A 401 30.72 -5.25 -0.53
C MET A 401 30.76 -4.13 0.51
N SER A 402 31.63 -4.26 1.51
CA SER A 402 31.94 -3.14 2.40
C SER A 402 32.70 -2.03 1.67
N ASP A 403 32.74 -0.84 2.28
CA ASP A 403 33.55 0.30 1.82
C ASP A 403 35.07 0.05 1.84
N GLN A 404 35.51 -1.10 2.37
CA GLN A 404 36.89 -1.59 2.36
C GLN A 404 37.13 -2.69 1.34
N GLN A 405 36.14 -3.56 1.10
CA GLN A 405 36.20 -4.58 0.06
C GLN A 405 36.08 -3.97 -1.34
N ALA A 406 35.21 -2.97 -1.48
CA ALA A 406 34.91 -2.35 -2.76
C ALA A 406 36.14 -1.69 -3.45
N PRO A 407 37.04 -0.97 -2.72
CA PRO A 407 38.32 -0.53 -3.27
C PRO A 407 39.22 -1.68 -3.75
N GLU A 408 39.24 -2.82 -3.05
CA GLU A 408 40.18 -3.93 -3.30
C GLU A 408 39.72 -4.93 -4.37
N GLU A 409 38.44 -4.89 -4.77
CA GLU A 409 37.86 -5.84 -5.71
C GLU A 409 38.52 -5.77 -7.10
N THR A 410 39.07 -6.90 -7.57
CA THR A 410 39.74 -7.04 -8.87
C THR A 410 39.14 -8.12 -9.79
N GLY A 411 38.19 -8.92 -9.30
CA GLY A 411 37.72 -10.16 -9.93
C GLY A 411 36.87 -10.02 -11.20
N TYR A 412 36.41 -8.80 -11.53
CA TYR A 412 35.51 -8.57 -12.68
C TYR A 412 36.21 -8.11 -13.97
N GLY A 413 37.53 -8.31 -14.09
CA GLY A 413 38.29 -8.03 -15.32
C GLY A 413 38.38 -6.53 -15.64
N SER A 414 39.48 -5.89 -15.23
CA SER A 414 39.90 -4.49 -15.54
C SER A 414 39.16 -3.29 -14.92
N LYS A 415 38.26 -3.42 -13.93
CA LYS A 415 37.24 -2.35 -13.66
C LYS A 415 36.87 -2.10 -12.19
N SER A 416 37.84 -1.88 -11.31
CA SER A 416 37.62 -1.45 -9.91
C SER A 416 37.15 0.03 -9.83
N TYR A 417 36.96 0.58 -8.62
CA TYR A 417 36.80 2.03 -8.36
C TYR A 417 38.06 2.87 -8.72
N GLY A 418 38.89 2.40 -9.66
CA GLY A 418 40.23 2.88 -9.98
C GLY A 418 41.28 1.78 -9.73
N THR A 419 42.19 1.56 -10.68
CA THR A 419 43.26 0.54 -10.56
C THR A 419 44.56 1.10 -10.00
N PHE A 420 44.62 2.37 -9.61
CA PHE A 420 45.89 3.08 -9.36
C PHE A 420 45.93 3.83 -8.03
N CYS A 421 47.11 3.91 -7.44
CA CYS A 421 47.44 4.76 -6.30
C CYS A 421 47.77 6.19 -6.74
N LYS A 422 47.07 6.69 -7.76
CA LYS A 422 47.29 8.01 -8.37
C LYS A 422 45.96 8.74 -8.51
N ASP A 423 46.00 10.05 -8.40
CA ASP A 423 44.83 10.89 -8.62
C ASP A 423 44.30 10.71 -10.06
N MET A 424 43.02 10.42 -10.19
CA MET A 424 42.40 10.15 -11.48
C MET A 424 41.67 11.41 -11.98
N PRO A 425 42.12 12.03 -13.08
CA PRO A 425 41.43 13.18 -13.65
C PRO A 425 40.06 12.78 -14.20
N TRP A 426 39.17 13.75 -14.31
CA TRP A 426 37.97 13.61 -15.14
C TRP A 426 38.37 13.73 -16.62
N ASP A 427 38.86 12.63 -17.19
CA ASP A 427 39.24 12.54 -18.61
C ASP A 427 38.65 11.25 -19.22
N GLU A 428 38.11 11.37 -20.44
CA GLU A 428 37.58 10.26 -21.22
C GLU A 428 38.64 9.17 -21.48
N SER A 429 39.93 9.52 -21.44
CA SER A 429 41.04 8.57 -21.55
C SER A 429 41.10 7.58 -20.36
N TYR A 430 40.61 7.98 -19.17
CA TYR A 430 40.55 7.17 -17.96
C TYR A 430 39.13 6.62 -17.72
N TRP A 431 38.71 5.76 -18.63
CA TRP A 431 37.36 5.18 -18.66
C TRP A 431 36.93 4.42 -17.38
N GLU A 432 37.88 4.03 -16.51
CA GLU A 432 37.64 3.31 -15.26
C GLU A 432 37.09 4.20 -14.12
N ALA A 433 37.39 5.50 -14.13
CA ALA A 433 37.08 6.44 -13.04
C ALA A 433 35.83 7.31 -13.29
N ASP A 434 35.46 7.48 -14.55
CA ASP A 434 34.47 8.47 -14.99
C ASP A 434 33.04 8.22 -14.43
N TRP A 435 32.63 6.96 -14.30
CA TRP A 435 31.34 6.62 -13.68
C TRP A 435 31.29 6.94 -12.17
N VAL A 436 32.45 6.97 -11.51
CA VAL A 436 32.57 7.36 -10.10
C VAL A 436 32.54 8.88 -9.96
N TRP A 437 33.17 9.62 -10.90
CA TRP A 437 33.14 11.08 -10.95
C TRP A 437 31.72 11.65 -11.06
N SER A 438 30.85 10.98 -11.82
CA SER A 438 29.42 11.33 -11.89
C SER A 438 28.73 11.31 -10.52
N THR A 439 29.11 10.37 -9.65
CA THR A 439 28.60 10.28 -8.28
C THR A 439 29.25 11.33 -7.38
N VAL A 440 30.57 11.51 -7.45
CA VAL A 440 31.30 12.50 -6.64
C VAL A 440 30.84 13.94 -6.94
N LYS A 441 30.62 14.28 -8.21
CA LYS A 441 30.09 15.59 -8.61
C LYS A 441 28.74 15.89 -7.96
N VAL A 442 27.85 14.91 -7.91
CA VAL A 442 26.53 15.09 -7.30
C VAL A 442 26.61 15.20 -5.78
N LEU A 443 27.48 14.42 -5.14
CA LEU A 443 27.63 14.44 -3.68
C LEU A 443 28.39 15.67 -3.16
N THR A 444 29.33 16.20 -3.95
CA THR A 444 30.30 17.20 -3.47
C THR A 444 30.37 18.48 -4.31
N GLY A 445 29.88 18.46 -5.54
CA GLY A 445 30.09 19.52 -6.54
C GLY A 445 31.45 19.49 -7.21
N ALA A 446 32.39 18.66 -6.75
CA ALA A 446 33.75 18.63 -7.27
C ALA A 446 33.86 17.90 -8.61
N THR A 447 34.68 18.46 -9.50
CA THR A 447 35.01 17.90 -10.83
C THR A 447 36.47 17.52 -10.98
N SER A 448 37.30 17.84 -9.99
CA SER A 448 38.72 17.51 -9.94
C SER A 448 39.15 17.12 -8.53
N CYS A 449 40.30 16.43 -8.41
CA CYS A 449 40.84 16.06 -7.10
C CYS A 449 41.17 17.28 -6.23
N GLN A 450 41.61 18.39 -6.84
CA GLN A 450 41.88 19.63 -6.12
C GLN A 450 40.61 20.21 -5.49
N GLU A 451 39.49 20.21 -6.22
CA GLU A 451 38.17 20.63 -5.71
C GLU A 451 37.61 19.63 -4.69
N ALA A 452 37.90 18.34 -4.85
CA ALA A 452 37.42 17.28 -3.97
C ALA A 452 38.20 17.20 -2.63
N ARG A 453 39.37 17.85 -2.54
CA ARG A 453 40.25 17.84 -1.36
C ARG A 453 39.55 18.11 -0.02
N PRO A 454 38.60 19.07 0.12
CA PRO A 454 37.89 19.33 1.37
C PRO A 454 37.04 18.15 1.86
N PHE A 455 36.75 17.19 0.99
CA PHE A 455 35.91 16.01 1.29
C PHE A 455 36.75 14.77 1.62
N CYS A 456 38.09 14.82 1.49
CA CYS A 456 38.99 13.70 1.75
C CYS A 456 38.93 13.15 3.17
N ASP A 457 38.54 13.95 4.17
CA ASP A 457 38.46 13.52 5.57
C ASP A 457 37.02 13.09 5.97
N LYS A 458 36.03 13.25 5.07
CA LYS A 458 34.65 12.84 5.36
C LYS A 458 34.48 11.33 5.23
N LYS A 459 33.97 10.70 6.29
CA LYS A 459 33.68 9.26 6.32
C LYS A 459 32.67 8.84 5.24
N ASP A 460 31.64 9.68 5.00
CA ASP A 460 30.48 9.35 4.16
C ASP A 460 30.74 9.48 2.65
N VAL A 461 31.94 9.94 2.25
CA VAL A 461 32.31 10.11 0.83
C VAL A 461 33.61 9.37 0.51
N PRO A 462 33.71 8.04 0.75
CA PRO A 462 34.93 7.27 0.50
C PRO A 462 35.35 7.27 -0.97
N LEU A 463 34.41 7.52 -1.88
CA LEU A 463 34.67 7.64 -3.32
C LEU A 463 35.72 8.71 -3.67
N VAL A 464 35.81 9.78 -2.88
CA VAL A 464 36.83 10.83 -3.09
C VAL A 464 38.23 10.29 -2.84
N ARG A 465 38.41 9.44 -1.81
CA ARG A 465 39.69 8.78 -1.52
C ARG A 465 40.04 7.71 -2.55
N MET A 466 39.03 7.04 -3.11
CA MET A 466 39.22 6.08 -4.20
C MET A 466 39.67 6.78 -5.50
N LEU A 467 39.08 7.94 -5.82
CA LEU A 467 39.40 8.71 -7.02
C LEU A 467 40.69 9.51 -6.90
N CYS A 468 40.97 10.03 -5.71
CA CYS A 468 42.03 11.00 -5.44
C CYS A 468 42.96 10.54 -4.30
N PRO A 469 43.58 9.35 -4.42
CA PRO A 469 44.38 8.79 -3.35
C PRO A 469 45.62 9.63 -3.00
N GLN A 470 46.22 10.34 -3.95
CA GLN A 470 47.39 11.20 -3.66
C GLN A 470 46.94 12.50 -3.00
N THR A 471 45.93 13.19 -3.56
CA THR A 471 45.39 14.43 -2.96
C THR A 471 44.86 14.20 -1.55
N CYS A 472 44.20 13.06 -1.31
CA CYS A 472 43.69 12.74 0.02
C CYS A 472 44.76 12.22 0.98
N GLY A 473 45.94 11.83 0.48
CA GLY A 473 47.06 11.35 1.29
C GLY A 473 47.00 9.85 1.61
N CYS A 474 46.31 9.05 0.78
CA CYS A 474 46.32 7.60 0.87
C CYS A 474 47.72 7.01 0.62
N THR A 475 48.54 7.64 -0.23
CA THR A 475 49.90 7.18 -0.59
C THR A 475 51.00 7.65 0.37
N GLN A 476 50.65 8.46 1.37
CA GLN A 476 51.62 9.02 2.32
C GLN A 476 51.25 8.61 3.76
N PRO A 477 52.15 7.96 4.51
CA PRO A 477 51.91 7.57 5.90
C PRO A 477 51.73 8.77 6.84
N ASP A 478 52.40 9.89 6.55
CA ASP A 478 52.42 11.13 7.35
C ASP A 478 51.39 12.17 6.88
N SER A 479 50.40 11.78 6.07
CA SER A 479 49.40 12.71 5.52
C SER A 479 48.44 13.32 6.54
N GLY A 480 48.37 12.75 7.75
CA GLY A 480 47.44 13.14 8.81
C GLY A 480 46.01 12.66 8.56
N LEU A 481 45.79 11.80 7.56
CA LEU A 481 44.49 11.17 7.34
C LEU A 481 44.19 10.19 8.51
N PHE A 482 43.02 10.30 9.14
CA PHE A 482 42.59 9.36 10.17
C PHE A 482 41.71 8.25 9.61
N VAL A 483 40.72 8.61 8.80
CA VAL A 483 39.78 7.67 8.19
C VAL A 483 40.32 7.24 6.83
N ASP A 484 40.67 5.97 6.68
CA ASP A 484 41.23 5.44 5.42
C ASP A 484 40.26 4.51 4.68
N ASN A 485 38.97 4.43 5.07
CA ASN A 485 37.97 3.73 4.27
C ASN A 485 37.89 4.35 2.86
N GLY A 486 38.00 3.55 1.81
CA GLY A 486 38.14 4.05 0.43
C GLY A 486 39.58 4.30 -0.03
N CYS A 487 40.57 4.37 0.87
CA CYS A 487 41.97 4.18 0.46
C CYS A 487 42.23 2.69 0.21
N ARG A 488 43.01 2.39 -0.82
CA ARG A 488 43.43 1.01 -1.09
C ARG A 488 44.56 0.57 -0.18
N GLN A 489 44.50 -0.68 0.29
CA GLN A 489 45.59 -1.34 1.00
C GLN A 489 46.82 -1.50 0.11
N LEU A 490 46.62 -1.69 -1.21
CA LEU A 490 47.73 -1.74 -2.16
C LEU A 490 48.58 -0.46 -2.16
N CYS A 491 47.98 0.71 -1.92
CA CYS A 491 48.73 1.97 -1.87
C CYS A 491 49.67 2.07 -0.68
N GLN A 492 49.42 1.28 0.37
CA GLN A 492 50.29 1.18 1.54
C GLN A 492 51.49 0.27 1.29
N LYS A 493 51.45 -0.53 0.21
CA LYS A 493 52.52 -1.45 -0.22
C LYS A 493 53.33 -0.91 -1.39
N GLU A 494 52.99 0.27 -1.92
CA GLU A 494 53.77 0.90 -2.97
C GLU A 494 55.08 1.48 -2.43
N GLU A 495 56.10 1.51 -3.29
CA GLU A 495 57.45 1.99 -2.94
C GLU A 495 57.44 3.44 -2.43
N GLU A 496 56.52 4.28 -2.91
CA GLU A 496 56.36 5.66 -2.42
C GLU A 496 55.96 5.70 -0.93
N PHE A 497 54.99 4.87 -0.54
CA PHE A 497 54.49 4.80 0.83
C PHE A 497 55.54 4.19 1.75
N GLU A 498 56.13 3.06 1.35
CA GLU A 498 57.20 2.40 2.12
C GLU A 498 58.45 3.29 2.22
N GLY A 499 58.82 3.97 1.13
CA GLY A 499 59.94 4.92 1.10
C GLY A 499 59.72 6.10 2.03
N SER A 500 58.53 6.68 2.04
CA SER A 500 58.15 7.74 2.99
C SER A 500 58.21 7.24 4.44
N LEU A 501 57.70 6.04 4.70
CA LEU A 501 57.75 5.44 6.02
C LEU A 501 59.19 5.18 6.47
N ASN A 502 60.05 4.70 5.58
CA ASN A 502 61.45 4.39 5.85
C ASN A 502 62.31 5.64 6.11
N THR A 503 61.97 6.76 5.47
CA THR A 503 62.69 8.04 5.61
C THR A 503 62.19 8.88 6.78
N THR A 504 61.01 8.56 7.33
CA THR A 504 60.46 9.22 8.50
C THR A 504 61.34 8.98 9.73
N LYS A 505 61.70 10.06 10.44
CA LYS A 505 62.54 9.97 11.63
C LYS A 505 61.74 9.44 12.82
N CYS A 506 62.35 8.55 13.60
CA CYS A 506 61.76 8.02 14.83
C CYS A 506 61.91 8.98 16.02
N VAL A 507 61.35 10.18 15.90
CA VAL A 507 61.46 11.24 16.90
C VAL A 507 60.08 11.81 17.19
N GLU A 508 59.77 11.97 18.48
CA GLU A 508 58.55 12.64 18.92
C GLU A 508 58.83 14.11 19.17
N SER A 509 57.98 14.98 18.61
CA SER A 509 58.07 16.41 18.89
C SER A 509 57.27 16.75 20.16
N PRO A 510 57.85 17.49 21.13
CA PRO A 510 57.08 17.99 22.27
C PRO A 510 55.97 18.98 21.84
N ASP A 511 56.12 19.59 20.67
CA ASP A 511 55.20 20.54 20.05
C ASP A 511 54.32 19.92 18.94
N ILE A 512 54.11 18.60 18.96
CA ILE A 512 53.39 17.90 17.87
C ILE A 512 51.96 18.42 17.64
N HIS A 513 51.30 18.96 18.66
CA HIS A 513 49.99 19.60 18.55
C HIS A 513 49.95 20.81 17.60
N LYS A 514 51.11 21.42 17.30
CA LYS A 514 51.24 22.50 16.31
C LYS A 514 51.38 21.96 14.88
N SER A 515 51.63 20.67 14.71
CA SER A 515 51.79 20.06 13.38
C SER A 515 50.45 19.90 12.68
N LYS A 516 50.42 20.16 11.38
CA LYS A 516 49.22 20.00 10.55
C LYS A 516 48.75 18.54 10.50
N VAL A 517 49.70 17.59 10.56
CA VAL A 517 49.45 16.15 10.55
C VAL A 517 48.63 15.72 11.76
N TRP A 518 49.06 16.13 12.96
CA TRP A 518 48.35 15.87 14.23
C TRP A 518 46.96 16.48 14.25
N GLN A 519 46.85 17.74 13.85
CA GLN A 519 45.57 18.47 13.83
C GLN A 519 44.58 17.81 12.87
N ARG A 520 45.03 17.42 11.66
CA ARG A 520 44.19 16.73 10.69
C ARG A 520 43.74 15.36 11.20
N TRP A 521 44.64 14.59 11.82
CA TRP A 521 44.33 13.24 12.30
C TRP A 521 43.30 13.26 13.43
N TRP A 522 43.47 14.15 14.42
CA TRP A 522 42.47 14.31 15.48
C TRP A 522 41.16 14.91 14.99
N LYS A 523 41.19 15.84 14.03
CA LYS A 523 39.98 16.33 13.37
C LYS A 523 39.24 15.18 12.68
N GLY A 524 39.94 14.32 11.96
CA GLY A 524 39.35 13.15 11.32
C GLY A 524 38.76 12.16 12.33
N PHE A 525 39.39 11.96 13.49
CA PHE A 525 38.81 11.20 14.60
C PHE A 525 37.51 11.82 15.11
N TYR A 526 37.51 13.13 15.35
CA TYR A 526 36.33 13.86 15.81
C TYR A 526 35.18 13.74 14.80
N ASP A 527 35.45 14.05 13.53
CA ASP A 527 34.46 14.01 12.46
C ASP A 527 33.87 12.59 12.29
N LYS A 528 34.70 11.54 12.37
CA LYS A 528 34.25 10.14 12.27
C LYS A 528 33.28 9.73 13.37
N ASN A 529 33.49 10.22 14.59
CA ASN A 529 32.77 9.77 15.79
C ASN A 529 31.64 10.73 16.22
N THR A 530 31.48 11.85 15.53
CA THR A 530 30.37 12.79 15.75
C THR A 530 29.04 12.07 15.57
N GLY A 531 28.12 12.23 16.53
CA GLY A 531 26.81 11.54 16.55
C GLY A 531 26.85 10.08 17.02
N THR A 532 28.02 9.44 17.07
CA THR A 532 28.18 8.10 17.68
C THR A 532 28.60 8.21 19.14
N TRP A 533 29.54 9.12 19.44
CA TRP A 533 30.02 9.37 20.79
C TRP A 533 29.38 10.64 21.32
N SER A 534 29.07 10.66 22.62
CA SER A 534 28.61 11.89 23.29
C SER A 534 29.66 12.99 23.13
N GLU A 535 29.22 14.21 22.80
CA GLU A 535 30.08 15.41 22.76
C GLU A 535 30.76 15.69 24.10
N ASP A 536 30.19 15.18 25.21
CA ASP A 536 30.78 15.31 26.53
C ASP A 536 31.93 14.35 26.81
N ASN A 537 32.13 13.35 25.94
CA ASN A 537 33.22 12.39 26.06
C ASN A 537 34.58 13.10 26.03
N ALA A 538 35.46 12.75 26.96
CA ALA A 538 36.78 13.38 27.10
C ALA A 538 37.63 13.29 25.81
N MET A 539 37.51 12.20 25.04
CA MET A 539 38.20 12.03 23.75
C MET A 539 37.65 12.99 22.69
N MET A 540 36.32 13.16 22.64
CA MET A 540 35.68 14.09 21.72
C MET A 540 36.08 15.52 22.04
N LYS A 541 36.10 15.91 23.32
CA LYS A 541 36.58 17.23 23.77
C LYS A 541 38.07 17.44 23.47
N PHE A 542 38.89 16.42 23.69
CA PHE A 542 40.32 16.46 23.36
C PHE A 542 40.53 16.71 21.87
N ALA A 543 39.90 15.91 21.00
CA ALA A 543 40.02 16.07 19.56
C ALA A 543 39.47 17.42 19.05
N LYS A 544 38.29 17.84 19.55
CA LYS A 544 37.64 19.11 19.21
C LYS A 544 38.46 20.34 19.57
N SER A 545 39.20 20.28 20.68
CA SER A 545 40.10 21.36 21.12
C SER A 545 41.43 21.40 20.35
N GLY A 546 41.57 20.62 19.28
CA GLY A 546 42.80 20.50 18.50
C GLY A 546 43.85 19.59 19.14
N ALA A 547 43.42 18.73 20.08
CA ALA A 547 44.28 17.82 20.83
C ALA A 547 45.50 18.53 21.44
N PRO A 548 45.29 19.50 22.35
CA PRO A 548 46.37 20.25 22.99
C PRO A 548 47.18 19.31 23.87
N GLY A 549 48.39 18.95 23.43
CA GLY A 549 49.22 17.97 24.12
C GLY A 549 50.38 17.44 23.29
N ASN A 550 50.92 16.32 23.72
CA ASN A 550 51.97 15.59 23.02
C ASN A 550 51.63 14.09 22.97
N CYS A 551 52.57 13.29 22.47
CA CYS A 551 52.38 11.85 22.29
C CYS A 551 52.03 11.10 23.59
N SER A 552 52.40 11.60 24.78
CA SER A 552 52.16 10.93 26.07
C SER A 552 50.68 10.66 26.36
N PHE A 553 49.78 11.38 25.69
CA PHE A 553 48.34 11.12 25.77
C PHE A 553 47.98 9.70 25.29
N LEU A 554 48.65 9.21 24.23
CA LEU A 554 48.38 7.89 23.65
C LEU A 554 48.73 6.75 24.62
N SER A 555 49.71 6.96 25.50
CA SER A 555 50.08 6.01 26.57
C SER A 555 49.40 6.27 27.91
N SER A 556 48.44 7.19 27.99
CA SER A 556 47.79 7.52 29.27
C SER A 556 46.95 6.37 29.83
N LYS A 557 46.43 5.50 28.96
CA LYS A 557 45.71 4.26 29.30
C LYS A 557 45.95 3.20 28.24
N ASP A 558 46.04 1.93 28.64
CA ASP A 558 46.35 0.81 27.73
C ASP A 558 45.37 0.68 26.56
N TRP A 559 44.08 0.93 26.79
CA TRP A 559 43.07 0.85 25.73
C TRP A 559 43.18 1.97 24.68
N ILE A 560 43.76 3.13 25.06
CA ILE A 560 44.02 4.24 24.14
C ILE A 560 45.17 3.84 23.21
N ALA A 561 46.28 3.37 23.78
CA ALA A 561 47.40 2.84 23.00
C ALA A 561 46.93 1.73 22.06
N GLY A 562 46.19 0.73 22.56
CA GLY A 562 45.65 -0.36 21.73
C GLY A 562 44.61 0.07 20.68
N SER A 563 44.02 1.27 20.81
CA SER A 563 43.06 1.78 19.82
C SER A 563 43.67 2.68 18.76
N PHE A 564 44.75 3.37 19.09
CA PHE A 564 45.33 4.41 18.25
C PHE A 564 46.74 4.08 17.75
N CYS A 565 47.47 3.16 18.38
CA CYS A 565 48.82 2.75 17.96
C CYS A 565 48.83 1.48 17.11
N SER A 566 47.68 0.85 16.90
CA SER A 566 47.52 -0.31 16.02
C SER A 566 46.60 0.05 14.86
N HIS A 567 46.92 -0.45 13.68
CA HIS A 567 46.04 -0.28 12.53
C HIS A 567 44.74 -1.05 12.80
N LYS A 568 43.61 -0.36 12.63
CA LYS A 568 42.28 -0.96 12.67
C LYS A 568 41.63 -0.72 11.34
N ASP A 569 40.74 -1.63 10.94
CA ASP A 569 40.00 -1.52 9.70
C ASP A 569 39.33 -0.13 9.56
N GLY A 570 39.73 0.63 8.53
CA GLY A 570 39.21 1.97 8.28
C GLY A 570 39.81 3.08 9.17
N GLN A 571 40.94 2.85 9.84
CA GLN A 571 41.64 3.81 10.71
C GLN A 571 43.17 3.72 10.60
N ARG A 572 43.81 4.88 10.43
CA ARG A 572 45.27 4.97 10.42
C ARG A 572 45.83 5.07 11.83
N PRO A 573 46.88 4.29 12.17
CA PRO A 573 47.53 4.39 13.47
C PRO A 573 48.28 5.71 13.62
N GLY A 574 48.45 6.16 14.86
CA GLY A 574 49.25 7.32 15.25
C GLY A 574 50.75 7.03 15.35
N THR A 575 51.21 5.83 15.00
CA THR A 575 52.61 5.37 15.05
C THR A 575 53.57 6.23 14.24
N VAL A 576 53.12 6.79 13.10
CA VAL A 576 53.92 7.68 12.26
C VAL A 576 54.20 9.03 12.97
N MET A 577 53.25 9.50 13.78
CA MET A 577 53.36 10.77 14.52
C MET A 577 54.02 10.58 15.89
N CYS A 578 53.73 9.47 16.56
CA CYS A 578 54.16 9.16 17.91
C CYS A 578 54.84 7.78 18.00
N PRO A 579 55.95 7.57 17.27
CA PRO A 579 56.55 6.25 17.13
C PRO A 579 57.11 5.69 18.45
N ILE A 580 57.61 6.53 19.35
CA ILE A 580 58.20 6.07 20.62
C ILE A 580 57.09 5.65 21.58
N THR A 581 56.06 6.49 21.76
CA THR A 581 54.93 6.25 22.65
C THR A 581 54.10 5.07 22.17
N CYS A 582 53.98 4.87 20.86
CA CYS A 582 53.32 3.70 20.27
C CYS A 582 54.18 2.42 20.24
N GLY A 583 55.43 2.46 20.72
CA GLY A 583 56.24 1.26 20.94
C GLY A 583 57.10 0.80 19.76
N CYS A 584 57.33 1.65 18.75
CA CYS A 584 58.13 1.27 17.57
C CYS A 584 59.58 0.88 17.90
N ARG A 585 60.12 1.35 19.04
CA ARG A 585 61.44 0.92 19.55
C ARG A 585 61.50 -0.57 19.85
N ASP A 586 60.42 -1.09 20.43
CA ASP A 586 60.27 -2.50 20.82
C ASP A 586 59.83 -3.37 19.63
N GLY A 587 59.72 -2.79 18.43
CA GLY A 587 59.11 -3.44 17.27
C GLY A 587 57.60 -3.65 17.42
N LYS A 588 56.95 -2.89 18.31
CA LYS A 588 55.50 -2.91 18.49
C LYS A 588 54.85 -1.80 17.65
N GLY A 589 53.73 -2.11 17.01
CA GLY A 589 52.93 -1.15 16.24
C GLY A 589 53.00 -1.34 14.73
N ASP A 590 51.90 -1.02 14.06
CA ASP A 590 51.80 -1.03 12.59
C ASP A 590 52.29 0.30 12.04
N TRP A 591 52.92 0.31 10.86
CA TRP A 591 53.46 1.52 10.23
C TRP A 591 54.48 2.26 11.10
N CYS A 592 55.36 1.51 11.76
CA CYS A 592 56.53 2.08 12.40
C CYS A 592 57.55 2.52 11.34
N PRO A 593 58.16 3.71 11.47
CA PRO A 593 59.21 4.14 10.57
C PRO A 593 60.35 3.11 10.51
N SER A 594 60.59 2.52 9.33
CA SER A 594 61.45 1.32 9.20
C SER A 594 62.95 1.60 9.27
N GLY A 595 63.35 2.79 9.70
CA GLY A 595 64.64 2.96 10.36
C GLY A 595 64.66 2.17 11.68
N LYS A 596 64.63 0.83 11.62
CA LYS A 596 64.82 -0.06 12.79
C LYS A 596 66.17 0.17 13.47
N ALA A 597 67.13 0.78 12.77
CA ALA A 597 68.39 1.28 13.32
C ALA A 597 68.31 2.71 13.90
N SER A 598 67.25 3.47 13.58
CA SER A 598 67.00 4.83 14.08
C SER A 598 66.02 4.90 15.27
N CYS A 599 65.15 3.88 15.42
CA CYS A 599 64.26 3.75 16.59
C CYS A 599 64.86 2.94 17.75
N LYS A 600 65.85 2.07 17.49
CA LYS A 600 66.46 1.21 18.52
C LYS A 600 67.47 1.95 19.39
#